data_AF-A0A530CF37-F1
#
_entry.id   AF-A0A530CF37-F1
#
_cell.length_a   1.000
_cell.length_b   1.000
_cell.length_c   1.000
_cell.angle_alpha   90.00
_cell.angle_beta   90.00
_cell.angle_gamma   90.00
#
_symmetry.space_group_name_H-M   'P 1'
#
loop_
_entity.id
_entity.type
_entity.pdbx_description
1 polymer ?
#
loop_
_entity_poly.entity_id
_entity_poly.type
_entity_poly.pdbx_seq_one_letter_code
_entity_poly.pdbx_strand_id
1 'polypeptide(L)'
;MTNCAIPGCRRDAAGRHQPFCVDHYFQLPKPYTGLVTRTSIECSRAEDPDIKQHLQEQLAGYIKSVAAKLPSSGAATAPQAAPDSARRPASAPGVAAGAPKQGSLL
;
A
#
# COMPACT_ATOMS: atom_id res chain seq x y z
N MET A 1 -18.03 -6.73 8.76
CA MET A 1 -17.80 -6.77 7.30
C MET A 1 -18.48 -8.04 6.80
N THR A 2 -19.52 -7.92 5.98
CA THR A 2 -20.20 -9.09 5.40
C THR A 2 -19.49 -9.55 4.14
N ASN A 3 -19.03 -8.60 3.31
CA ASN A 3 -18.39 -8.87 2.03
C ASN A 3 -16.86 -8.90 2.13
N CYS A 4 -16.24 -9.64 1.20
CA CYS A 4 -14.80 -9.64 0.97
C CYS A 4 -14.29 -8.24 0.62
N ALA A 5 -13.16 -7.85 1.21
CA ALA A 5 -12.55 -6.54 1.04
C ALA A 5 -11.77 -6.36 -0.28
N ILE A 6 -11.79 -7.36 -1.17
CA ILE A 6 -11.21 -7.23 -2.50
C ILE A 6 -12.22 -6.50 -3.40
N PRO A 7 -11.83 -5.37 -4.02
CA PRO A 7 -12.72 -4.63 -4.91
C PRO A 7 -13.30 -5.54 -6.02
N GLY A 8 -14.62 -5.49 -6.20
CA GLY A 8 -15.33 -6.30 -7.19
C GLY A 8 -15.61 -7.75 -6.77
N CYS A 9 -15.11 -8.21 -5.62
CA CYS A 9 -15.46 -9.52 -5.10
C CYS A 9 -16.89 -9.53 -4.54
N ARG A 10 -17.71 -10.51 -4.96
CA ARG A 10 -19.09 -10.70 -4.49
C ARG A 10 -19.23 -11.78 -3.41
N ARG A 11 -18.12 -12.36 -2.97
CA ARG A 11 -18.10 -13.42 -1.94
C ARG A 11 -18.08 -12.80 -0.54
N ASP A 12 -18.61 -13.55 0.41
CA ASP A 12 -18.55 -13.19 1.82
C ASP A 12 -17.12 -13.33 2.37
N ALA A 13 -16.86 -12.52 3.40
CA ALA A 13 -15.66 -12.62 4.22
C ALA A 13 -15.61 -13.98 4.94
N ALA A 14 -14.42 -14.58 5.07
CA ALA A 14 -14.25 -15.92 5.65
C ALA A 14 -14.54 -16.00 7.17
N GLY A 15 -14.75 -14.87 7.84
CA GLY A 15 -15.14 -14.84 9.25
C GLY A 15 -14.97 -13.48 9.90
N ARG A 16 -15.24 -13.42 11.21
CA ARG A 16 -15.28 -12.19 12.02
C ARG A 16 -14.02 -11.32 11.89
N HIS A 17 -12.85 -11.93 11.85
CA HIS A 17 -11.55 -11.22 11.79
C HIS A 17 -10.82 -11.39 10.45
N GLN A 18 -11.47 -11.99 9.46
CA GLN A 18 -10.91 -12.22 8.13
C GLN A 18 -11.64 -11.36 7.12
N PRO A 19 -11.06 -10.23 6.66
CA PRO A 19 -11.75 -9.36 5.71
C PRO A 19 -11.78 -9.93 4.29
N PHE A 20 -11.14 -11.07 4.02
CA PHE A 20 -11.10 -11.70 2.70
C PHE A 20 -11.95 -12.97 2.67
N CYS A 21 -12.53 -13.30 1.51
CA CYS A 21 -13.13 -14.61 1.28
C CYS A 21 -12.06 -15.69 1.27
N VAL A 22 -12.46 -16.96 1.44
CA VAL A 22 -11.55 -18.11 1.51
C VAL A 22 -10.61 -18.15 0.30
N ASP A 23 -11.13 -17.92 -0.90
CA ASP A 23 -10.33 -18.00 -2.13
C ASP A 23 -9.27 -16.90 -2.24
N HIS A 24 -9.59 -15.66 -1.85
CA HIS A 24 -8.60 -14.58 -1.87
C HIS A 24 -7.60 -14.72 -0.72
N TYR A 25 -8.05 -15.23 0.44
CA TYR A 25 -7.16 -15.54 1.55
C TYR A 25 -6.04 -16.51 1.13
N PHE A 26 -6.35 -17.56 0.37
CA PHE A 26 -5.34 -18.54 -0.10
C PHE A 26 -4.44 -18.02 -1.23
N GLN A 27 -4.84 -16.99 -1.96
CA GLN A 27 -4.02 -16.35 -2.99
C GLN A 27 -3.03 -15.33 -2.43
N LEU A 28 -3.26 -14.86 -1.20
CA LEU A 28 -2.41 -13.88 -0.56
C LEU A 28 -1.20 -14.53 0.14
N PRO A 29 -0.01 -13.91 0.11
CA PRO A 29 1.11 -14.37 0.91
C PRO A 29 0.76 -14.39 2.41
N LYS A 30 1.11 -15.49 3.11
CA LYS A 30 0.83 -15.68 4.54
C LYS A 30 1.24 -14.53 5.46
N PRO A 31 2.40 -13.86 5.27
CA PRO A 31 2.77 -12.74 6.14
C PRO A 31 1.74 -11.59 6.11
N TYR A 32 1.14 -11.35 4.94
CA TYR A 32 0.15 -10.29 4.76
C TYR A 32 -1.19 -10.64 5.40
N THR A 33 -1.66 -11.87 5.22
CA THR A 33 -2.91 -12.30 5.87
C THR A 33 -2.76 -12.36 7.38
N GLY A 34 -1.60 -12.77 7.90
CA GLY A 34 -1.29 -12.75 9.33
C GLY A 34 -1.37 -11.35 9.95
N LEU A 35 -0.77 -10.36 9.30
CA LEU A 35 -0.77 -8.96 9.75
C LEU A 35 -2.20 -8.38 9.83
N VAL A 36 -2.99 -8.60 8.78
CA VAL A 36 -4.40 -8.15 8.71
C VAL A 36 -5.24 -8.81 9.80
N THR A 37 -5.08 -10.13 9.98
CA THR A 37 -5.82 -10.88 11.00
C THR A 37 -5.49 -10.39 12.40
N ARG A 38 -4.20 -10.22 12.71
CA ARG A 38 -3.74 -9.74 14.03
C ARG A 38 -4.32 -8.36 14.33
N THR A 39 -4.20 -7.42 13.40
CA THR A 39 -4.72 -6.06 13.56
C THR A 39 -6.24 -6.05 13.72
N SER A 40 -6.97 -6.91 13.00
CA SER A 40 -8.42 -7.06 13.15
C SER A 40 -8.82 -7.61 14.52
N ILE A 41 -8.06 -8.56 15.07
CA ILE A 41 -8.27 -9.08 16.43
C ILE A 41 -8.00 -7.98 17.45
N GLU A 42 -6.89 -7.25 17.33
CA GLU A 42 -6.54 -6.13 18.21
C GLU A 42 -7.63 -5.05 18.20
N CYS A 43 -8.09 -4.65 17.01
CA CYS A 43 -9.18 -3.68 16.87
C CYS A 43 -10.48 -4.16 17.54
N SER A 44 -10.79 -5.46 17.45
CA SER A 44 -11.99 -6.02 18.10
C SER A 44 -11.92 -6.06 19.63
N ARG A 45 -10.70 -6.03 20.19
CA ARG A 45 -10.43 -6.08 21.63
C ARG A 45 -10.21 -4.69 22.23
N ALA A 46 -9.94 -3.68 21.41
CA ALA A 46 -9.71 -2.32 21.87
C ALA A 46 -11.02 -1.71 22.44
N GLU A 47 -10.95 -1.31 23.71
CA GLU A 47 -12.04 -0.62 24.42
C GLU A 47 -11.90 0.90 24.30
N ASP A 48 -10.67 1.40 24.27
CA ASP A 48 -10.37 2.81 24.09
C ASP A 48 -10.73 3.27 22.66
N PRO A 49 -11.53 4.35 22.53
CA PRO A 49 -12.04 4.79 21.23
C PRO A 49 -10.94 5.31 20.30
N ASP A 50 -9.92 5.99 20.83
CA ASP A 50 -8.84 6.57 20.04
C ASP A 50 -7.91 5.47 19.50
N ILE A 51 -7.54 4.50 20.35
CA ILE A 51 -6.78 3.31 19.95
C ILE A 51 -7.58 2.52 18.92
N LYS A 52 -8.88 2.34 19.15
CA LYS A 52 -9.74 1.60 18.22
C LYS A 52 -9.82 2.28 16.86
N GLN A 53 -9.96 3.61 16.82
CA GLN A 53 -9.97 4.38 15.59
C GLN A 53 -8.64 4.23 14.84
N HIS A 54 -7.51 4.40 15.55
CA HIS A 54 -6.18 4.21 14.98
C HIS A 54 -5.98 2.81 14.38
N LEU A 55 -6.40 1.76 15.10
CA LEU A 55 -6.31 0.37 14.62
C LEU A 55 -7.21 0.12 13.41
N GLN A 56 -8.38 0.76 13.32
CA GLN A 56 -9.25 0.67 12.15
C GLN A 56 -8.60 1.30 10.92
N GLU A 57 -7.98 2.47 11.06
CA GLU A 57 -7.26 3.15 9.99
C GLU A 57 -6.07 2.31 9.51
N GLN A 58 -5.30 1.76 10.45
CA GLN A 58 -4.18 0.88 10.15
C GLN A 58 -4.65 -0.40 9.43
N LEU A 59 -5.73 -1.02 9.90
CA LEU A 59 -6.34 -2.19 9.26
C LEU A 59 -6.80 -1.87 7.83
N ALA A 60 -7.44 -0.72 7.62
CA ALA A 60 -7.85 -0.28 6.29
C ALA A 60 -6.66 -0.07 5.35
N GLY A 61 -5.56 0.49 5.86
CA GLY A 61 -4.30 0.62 5.14
C GLY A 61 -3.73 -0.73 4.71
N TYR A 62 -3.63 -1.68 5.64
CA TYR A 62 -3.15 -3.03 5.33
C TYR A 62 -4.04 -3.74 4.32
N ILE A 63 -5.37 -3.68 4.47
CA ILE A 63 -6.29 -4.28 3.50
C ILE A 63 -6.04 -3.75 2.09
N LYS A 64 -5.86 -2.44 1.92
CA LYS A 64 -5.55 -1.83 0.61
C LYS A 64 -4.22 -2.33 0.05
N SER A 65 -3.16 -2.33 0.88
CA SER A 65 -1.84 -2.81 0.48
C SER A 65 -1.86 -4.28 0.06
N VAL A 66 -2.63 -5.10 0.77
CA VAL A 66 -2.76 -6.54 0.51
C VAL A 66 -3.60 -6.81 -0.73
N ALA A 67 -4.70 -6.08 -0.92
CA ALA A 67 -5.53 -6.18 -2.13
C ALA A 67 -4.73 -5.87 -3.41
N ALA A 68 -3.79 -4.91 -3.35
CA ALA A 68 -2.90 -4.59 -4.47
C ALA A 68 -1.87 -5.69 -4.80
N LYS A 69 -1.68 -6.69 -3.92
CA LYS A 69 -0.79 -7.84 -4.15
C LYS A 69 -1.48 -9.03 -4.79
N LEU A 70 -2.82 -9.02 -4.88
CA LEU A 70 -3.51 -10.08 -5.60
C LEU A 70 -3.19 -9.99 -7.09
N PRO A 71 -3.00 -11.15 -7.76
CA PRO A 71 -2.88 -11.17 -9.21
C PRO A 71 -4.13 -10.49 -9.79
N SER A 72 -3.92 -9.39 -10.51
CA SER A 72 -5.00 -8.58 -11.05
C SER A 72 -5.80 -9.45 -12.03
N SER A 73 -6.99 -9.87 -11.62
CA SER A 73 -7.99 -10.39 -12.56
C SER A 73 -8.53 -9.19 -13.35
N GLY A 74 -7.75 -8.68 -14.30
CA GLY A 74 -8.20 -7.79 -15.38
C GLY A 74 -8.53 -6.33 -15.04
N ALA A 75 -8.11 -5.79 -13.89
CA ALA A 75 -8.21 -4.34 -13.65
C ALA A 75 -6.88 -3.67 -13.98
N ALA A 76 -6.81 -3.07 -15.17
CA ALA A 76 -5.71 -2.22 -15.60
C ALA A 76 -5.37 -1.20 -14.51
N THR A 77 -4.12 -1.23 -14.07
CA THR A 77 -3.57 -0.28 -13.11
C THR A 77 -3.57 1.10 -13.77
N ALA A 78 -4.58 1.92 -13.50
CA ALA A 78 -4.47 3.34 -13.74
C ALA A 78 -3.35 3.86 -12.82
N PRO A 79 -2.31 4.53 -13.35
CA PRO A 79 -1.24 5.07 -12.52
C PRO A 79 -1.86 6.04 -11.51
N GLN A 80 -1.67 5.75 -10.23
CA GLN A 80 -2.01 6.66 -9.14
C GLN A 80 -1.26 7.97 -9.40
N ALA A 81 -2.01 9.04 -9.67
CA ALA A 81 -1.47 10.39 -9.68
C ALA A 81 -0.80 10.63 -8.33
N ALA A 82 0.50 10.94 -8.37
CA ALA A 82 1.26 11.33 -7.19
C ALA A 82 0.58 12.56 -6.54
N PRO A 83 0.51 12.65 -5.20
CA PRO A 83 0.04 13.86 -4.56
C PRO A 83 0.98 15.02 -4.89
N ASP A 84 0.46 16.03 -5.58
CA ASP A 84 1.11 17.31 -5.85
C ASP A 84 1.24 18.08 -4.53
N SER A 85 2.29 17.80 -3.77
CA SER A 85 2.65 18.57 -2.58
C SER A 85 4.11 18.37 -2.21
N ALA A 86 5.00 18.93 -3.04
CA ALA A 86 6.30 19.45 -2.62
C ALA A 86 7.02 20.12 -3.80
N ARG A 87 6.55 21.30 -4.26
CA ARG A 87 7.40 22.18 -5.05
C ARG A 87 8.41 22.88 -4.14
N ARG A 88 9.44 22.14 -3.70
CA ARG A 88 10.69 22.76 -3.23
C ARG A 88 11.57 23.01 -4.45
N PRO A 89 12.00 24.26 -4.73
CA PRO A 89 13.11 24.45 -5.65
C PRO A 89 14.40 24.09 -4.90
N ALA A 90 14.96 22.92 -5.22
CA ALA A 90 16.33 22.59 -4.90
C ALA A 90 17.04 22.31 -6.23
N SER A 91 17.60 23.37 -6.82
CA SER A 91 18.63 23.19 -7.85
C SER A 91 19.96 22.97 -7.14
N ALA A 92 20.61 21.91 -7.60
CA ALA A 92 21.63 21.10 -6.98
C ALA A 92 23.06 21.70 -7.06
N PRO A 93 24.06 21.06 -6.41
CA PRO A 93 25.35 21.64 -6.06
C PRO A 93 26.44 21.47 -7.14
N GLY A 94 27.56 22.15 -6.92
CA GLY A 94 28.68 22.29 -7.84
C GLY A 94 29.40 20.99 -8.25
N VAL A 95 30.08 21.09 -9.38
CA VAL A 95 31.04 20.10 -9.90
C VAL A 95 32.34 20.80 -10.28
N ALA A 96 33.44 20.17 -9.89
CA ALA A 96 34.80 20.68 -9.97
C ALA A 96 35.48 20.46 -11.34
N ALA A 97 36.45 21.36 -11.60
CA ALA A 97 37.66 21.29 -12.42
C ALA A 97 37.89 20.16 -13.46
N GLY A 98 38.27 20.56 -14.68
CA GLY A 98 39.03 19.73 -15.62
C GLY A 98 39.11 20.31 -17.04
N ALA A 99 40.20 21.00 -17.38
CA ALA A 99 40.61 21.31 -18.77
C ALA A 99 41.45 20.14 -19.34
N PRO A 100 41.61 19.98 -20.68
CA PRO A 100 42.61 20.78 -21.41
C PRO A 100 42.20 21.23 -22.83
N LYS A 101 42.90 22.28 -23.28
CA LYS A 101 42.78 22.92 -24.60
C LYS A 101 43.47 22.08 -25.68
N GLN A 102 42.76 21.75 -26.77
CA GLN A 102 43.38 21.34 -28.04
C GLN A 102 43.76 22.58 -28.85
N GLY A 103 45.01 22.62 -29.30
CA GLY A 103 45.55 23.65 -30.17
C GLY A 103 45.13 23.45 -31.63
N SER A 104 44.85 24.57 -32.29
CA SER A 104 45.08 24.75 -33.72
C SER A 104 45.15 26.25 -33.98
N LEU A 105 46.37 26.75 -34.20
CA LEU A 105 46.65 28.06 -34.76
C LEU A 105 47.53 27.82 -36.00
N LEU A 106 47.08 28.40 -37.10
CA LEU A 106 47.89 28.76 -38.27
C LEU A 106 49.05 29.68 -37.85
#